data_AF-A0A2E4FZZ7-F1
#
_entry.id   AF-A0A2E4FZZ7-F1
#
_cell.length_a   1.000
_cell.length_b   1.000
_cell.length_c   1.000
_cell.angle_alpha   90.00
_cell.angle_beta   90.00
_cell.angle_gamma   90.00
#
_symmetry.space_group_name_H-M   'P 1'
#
loop_
_entity.id
_entity.type
_entity.pdbx_description
1 polymer ?
#
loop_
_entity_poly.entity_id
_entity_poly.type
_entity_poly.pdbx_seq_one_letter_code
_entity_poly.pdbx_strand_id
1 'polypeptide(L)'
;MLFISKNYSYFVSLNSAGHTTIGANSRIFTLSEGQTILNFPEGFGLPLQSNQRLNMVSQVLNHKEKDINVKSRHHVRLSYFKDSELKEPLHALYQQSVFVTKQISGPAGSYGLPQLCLDHHLDSHQIKGEQAQHDCSVDIQLEDYDPYKDEYGRRYTGHWRLPFGNERLNTDVTKMLNLEKDSRIHMISVHLHPFAKAFSLWDTTADSMLYAAEIFPKEDGFGFDSIGVYKSTTGIPVYKDHRYVLVSEYDCSDSTFSHTAMAVMYLFLSE
;
A
#
# COMPACT_ATOMS: atom_id res chain seq x y z
N MET A 1 -12.35 1.81 22.14
CA MET A 1 -11.15 2.34 22.84
C MET A 1 -10.31 1.15 23.23
N LEU A 2 -9.22 0.90 22.50
CA LEU A 2 -8.29 -0.20 22.77
C LEU A 2 -7.11 0.40 23.55
N PHE A 3 -6.80 -0.14 24.73
CA PHE A 3 -5.51 0.11 25.38
C PHE A 3 -4.51 -0.88 24.80
N ILE A 4 -3.41 -0.38 24.24
CA ILE A 4 -2.37 -1.23 23.65
C ILE A 4 -1.05 -0.86 24.28
N SER A 5 -0.37 -1.90 24.77
CA SER A 5 0.96 -1.84 25.36
C SER A 5 1.98 -1.27 24.37
N LYS A 6 2.91 -0.47 24.89
CA LYS A 6 3.84 0.39 24.14
C LYS A 6 4.77 -0.34 23.15
N ASN A 7 4.84 -1.68 23.15
CA ASN A 7 5.89 -2.46 22.47
C ASN A 7 5.41 -3.36 21.30
N TYR A 8 4.17 -3.23 20.83
CA TYR A 8 3.62 -4.14 19.79
C TYR A 8 3.03 -3.40 18.60
N SER A 9 3.46 -3.82 17.41
CA SER A 9 2.71 -3.56 16.19
C SER A 9 1.68 -4.66 16.03
N TYR A 10 0.46 -4.30 15.67
CA TYR A 10 -0.60 -5.27 15.41
C TYR A 10 -1.27 -4.91 14.10
N PHE A 11 -1.89 -5.90 13.48
CA PHE A 11 -2.85 -5.63 12.43
C PHE A 11 -4.09 -6.48 12.59
N VAL A 12 -5.20 -5.93 12.12
CA VAL A 12 -6.46 -6.63 11.96
C VAL A 12 -6.93 -6.40 10.54
N SER A 13 -7.20 -7.48 9.81
CA SER A 13 -7.80 -7.41 8.48
C SER A 13 -9.17 -8.06 8.44
N LEU A 14 -10.10 -7.41 7.74
CA LEU A 14 -11.42 -7.97 7.42
C LEU A 14 -11.44 -8.37 5.95
N ASN A 15 -11.68 -9.65 5.65
CA ASN A 15 -11.69 -10.17 4.28
C ASN A 15 -13.10 -10.58 3.88
N SER A 16 -13.38 -10.54 2.58
CA SER A 16 -14.63 -11.07 2.04
C SER A 16 -14.40 -11.99 0.84
N ALA A 17 -15.14 -13.10 0.80
CA ALA A 17 -15.29 -13.91 -0.41
C ALA A 17 -16.39 -13.28 -1.28
N GLY A 18 -16.04 -12.82 -2.48
CA GLY A 18 -17.00 -12.31 -3.48
C GLY A 18 -16.92 -10.81 -3.80
N HIS A 19 -16.01 -10.05 -3.19
CA HIS A 19 -15.58 -8.78 -3.79
C HIS A 19 -14.54 -9.09 -4.87
N THR A 20 -14.84 -8.73 -6.10
CA THR A 20 -13.83 -8.60 -7.16
C THR A 20 -12.98 -7.36 -6.87
N THR A 21 -12.07 -7.46 -5.91
CA THR A 21 -10.84 -6.66 -6.00
C THR A 21 -10.06 -7.27 -7.16
N ILE A 22 -9.85 -6.52 -8.23
CA ILE A 22 -9.00 -6.98 -9.34
C ILE A 22 -7.51 -6.93 -8.92
N GLY A 23 -7.21 -6.37 -7.74
CA GLY A 23 -5.90 -6.38 -7.11
C GLY A 23 -5.58 -7.63 -6.27
N ALA A 24 -4.30 -7.74 -5.88
CA ALA A 24 -3.68 -8.91 -5.25
C ALA A 24 -4.14 -9.24 -3.80
N ASN A 25 -5.26 -8.70 -3.30
CA ASN A 25 -5.63 -8.82 -1.89
C ASN A 25 -7.15 -8.77 -1.62
N SER A 26 -7.69 -9.75 -0.89
CA SER A 26 -9.11 -9.85 -0.49
C SER A 26 -9.47 -9.07 0.78
N ARG A 27 -8.55 -8.24 1.28
CA ARG A 27 -8.73 -7.39 2.47
C ARG A 27 -9.58 -6.17 2.13
N ILE A 28 -10.68 -6.02 2.85
CA ILE A 28 -11.56 -4.85 2.78
C ILE A 28 -11.04 -3.72 3.66
N PHE A 29 -10.65 -4.07 4.89
CA PHE A 29 -10.11 -3.14 5.86
C PHE A 29 -8.85 -3.71 6.47
N THR A 30 -7.86 -2.85 6.72
CA THR A 30 -6.71 -3.18 7.55
C THR A 30 -6.55 -2.07 8.59
N LEU A 31 -6.67 -2.45 9.86
CA LEU A 31 -6.28 -1.62 10.99
C LEU A 31 -4.86 -2.01 11.36
N SER A 32 -4.00 -1.03 11.64
CA SER A 32 -2.65 -1.29 12.12
C SER A 32 -2.23 -0.31 13.21
N GLU A 33 -1.07 -0.52 13.82
CA GLU A 33 -0.52 0.43 14.78
C GLU A 33 -0.43 1.84 14.16
N GLY A 34 -0.89 2.85 14.89
CA GLY A 34 -1.06 4.22 14.38
C GLY A 34 -2.35 4.46 13.56
N GLN A 35 -3.04 3.41 13.08
CA GLN A 35 -4.32 3.49 12.34
C GLN A 35 -5.35 2.49 12.85
N THR A 36 -6.02 2.86 13.94
CA THR A 36 -6.88 1.96 14.72
C THR A 36 -8.37 2.14 14.45
N ILE A 37 -8.72 3.17 13.67
CA ILE A 37 -10.09 3.56 13.30
C ILE A 37 -10.07 3.97 11.83
N LEU A 38 -11.01 3.45 11.04
CA LEU A 38 -11.28 3.87 9.67
C LEU A 38 -12.75 4.28 9.57
N ASN A 39 -13.02 5.43 8.95
CA ASN A 39 -14.36 5.91 8.67
C ASN A 39 -14.34 6.46 7.25
N PHE A 40 -15.31 6.11 6.41
CA PHE A 40 -15.41 6.71 5.08
C PHE A 40 -15.79 8.20 5.15
N PRO A 41 -15.55 8.96 4.06
CA PRO A 41 -16.15 10.29 3.90
C PRO A 41 -17.68 10.21 3.98
N GLU A 42 -18.31 11.31 4.37
CA GLU A 42 -19.78 11.38 4.45
C GLU A 42 -20.43 11.06 3.10
N GLY A 43 -21.48 10.23 3.12
CA GLY A 43 -22.17 9.79 1.91
C GLY A 43 -21.49 8.66 1.15
N PHE A 44 -20.34 8.14 1.61
CA PHE A 44 -19.64 7.02 0.98
C PHE A 44 -19.68 5.75 1.82
N GLY A 45 -19.61 4.61 1.16
CA GLY A 45 -19.55 3.31 1.82
C GLY A 45 -19.02 2.22 0.90
N LEU A 46 -18.64 1.10 1.50
CA LEU A 46 -18.29 -0.10 0.74
C LEU A 46 -19.51 -1.03 0.74
N PRO A 47 -20.08 -1.36 -0.43
CA PRO A 47 -21.22 -2.25 -0.50
C PRO A 47 -20.84 -3.64 0.00
N LEU A 48 -21.70 -4.27 0.79
CA LEU A 48 -21.52 -5.64 1.28
C LEU A 48 -22.83 -6.39 1.14
N GLN A 49 -22.79 -7.62 0.62
CA GLN A 49 -23.99 -8.44 0.56
C GLN A 49 -24.40 -8.89 1.98
N SER A 50 -25.69 -8.90 2.28
CA SER A 50 -26.20 -9.24 3.62
C SER A 50 -25.80 -10.64 4.11
N ASN A 51 -25.51 -11.57 3.18
CA ASN A 51 -25.07 -12.94 3.48
C ASN A 51 -23.55 -13.13 3.28
N GLN A 52 -22.79 -12.05 3.09
CA GLN A 52 -21.37 -12.11 2.83
C GLN A 52 -20.60 -12.55 4.06
N ARG A 53 -19.74 -13.56 3.90
CA ARG A 53 -18.91 -14.07 4.99
C ARG A 53 -17.70 -13.16 5.17
N LEU A 54 -17.56 -12.63 6.38
CA LEU A 54 -16.44 -11.81 6.77
C LEU A 54 -15.47 -12.62 7.64
N ASN A 55 -14.19 -12.60 7.29
CA ASN A 55 -13.14 -13.25 8.08
C ASN A 55 -12.24 -12.19 8.71
N MET A 56 -12.00 -12.30 10.02
CA MET A 56 -11.06 -11.46 10.73
C MET A 56 -9.73 -12.19 10.90
N VAL A 57 -8.65 -11.60 10.41
CA VAL A 57 -7.28 -12.08 10.64
C VAL A 57 -6.55 -11.06 11.49
N SER A 58 -5.91 -11.50 12.56
CA SER A 58 -5.05 -10.64 13.39
C SER A 58 -3.64 -11.19 13.45
N GLN A 59 -2.65 -10.31 13.41
CA GLN A 59 -1.28 -10.65 13.80
C GLN A 59 -0.75 -9.61 14.76
N VAL A 60 0.16 -10.05 15.62
CA VAL A 60 0.91 -9.22 16.55
C VAL A 60 2.38 -9.45 16.26
N LEU A 61 3.09 -8.37 16.01
CA LEU A 61 4.53 -8.37 15.77
C LEU A 61 5.23 -7.74 16.97
N ASN A 62 6.20 -8.47 17.49
CA ASN A 62 7.02 -8.03 18.59
C ASN A 62 8.39 -7.64 18.04
N HIS A 63 8.72 -6.36 18.17
CA HIS A 63 9.96 -5.80 17.64
C HIS A 63 11.07 -5.66 18.69
N LYS A 64 10.76 -5.88 19.98
CA LYS A 64 11.61 -5.41 21.08
C LYS A 64 11.89 -6.45 22.15
N GLU A 65 10.87 -7.21 22.56
CA GLU A 65 10.97 -8.04 23.76
C GLU A 65 11.47 -9.46 23.41
N LYS A 66 12.71 -9.80 23.75
CA LYS A 66 13.26 -11.12 23.40
C LYS A 66 12.48 -12.29 24.01
N ASP A 67 12.03 -12.11 25.26
CA ASP A 67 11.32 -13.13 26.02
C ASP A 67 9.91 -12.64 26.33
N ILE A 68 8.94 -13.09 25.53
CA ILE A 68 7.56 -12.68 25.66
C ILE A 68 6.60 -13.87 25.72
N ASN A 69 5.68 -13.82 26.69
CA ASN A 69 4.53 -14.71 26.76
C ASN A 69 3.31 -13.94 27.24
N VAL A 70 2.64 -13.26 26.30
CA VAL A 70 1.44 -12.46 26.57
C VAL A 70 0.27 -12.94 25.72
N LYS A 71 -0.92 -12.88 26.30
CA LYS A 71 -2.17 -13.12 25.56
C LYS A 71 -2.65 -11.80 24.97
N SER A 72 -2.84 -11.75 23.65
CA SER A 72 -3.48 -10.63 22.98
C SER A 72 -4.99 -10.90 22.83
N ARG A 73 -5.78 -9.83 22.94
CA ARG A 73 -7.22 -9.87 22.64
C ARG A 73 -7.55 -8.65 21.79
N HIS A 74 -8.23 -8.89 20.67
CA HIS A 74 -8.69 -7.83 19.77
C HIS A 74 -10.19 -7.63 19.96
N HIS A 75 -10.61 -6.38 20.15
CA HIS A 75 -12.01 -5.99 20.12
C HIS A 75 -12.22 -5.08 18.93
N VAL A 76 -12.93 -5.60 17.92
CA VAL A 76 -13.18 -4.92 16.65
C VAL A 76 -14.67 -4.57 16.59
N ARG A 77 -14.96 -3.34 16.17
CA ARG A 77 -16.32 -2.88 15.92
C ARG A 77 -16.46 -2.56 14.45
N LEU A 78 -17.44 -3.16 13.80
CA LEU A 78 -17.85 -2.82 12.45
C LEU A 78 -19.18 -2.08 12.53
N SER A 79 -19.21 -0.87 11.99
CA SER A 79 -20.45 -0.12 11.77
C SER A 79 -20.91 -0.35 10.34
N TYR A 80 -22.22 -0.56 10.15
CA TYR A 80 -22.83 -0.76 8.85
C TYR A 80 -24.21 -0.08 8.81
N PHE A 81 -24.67 0.22 7.60
CA PHE A 81 -26.04 0.65 7.33
C PHE A 81 -26.73 -0.46 6.56
N LYS A 82 -28.02 -0.70 6.81
CA LYS A 82 -28.83 -1.50 5.90
C LYS A 82 -29.38 -0.58 4.82
N ASP A 83 -29.42 -1.04 3.57
CA ASP A 83 -29.97 -0.28 2.46
C ASP A 83 -31.40 0.20 2.74
N SER A 84 -32.21 -0.61 3.42
CA SER A 84 -33.58 -0.27 3.81
C SER A 84 -33.70 0.86 4.84
N GLU A 85 -32.59 1.21 5.52
CA GLU A 85 -32.53 2.23 6.58
C GLU A 85 -31.92 3.55 6.05
N LEU A 86 -31.42 3.56 4.82
CA LEU A 86 -30.85 4.74 4.18
C LEU A 86 -31.93 5.65 3.63
N LYS A 87 -31.82 6.96 3.91
CA LYS A 87 -32.69 7.98 3.29
C LYS A 87 -32.30 8.24 1.84
N GLU A 88 -31.00 8.18 1.57
CA GLU A 88 -30.38 8.35 0.27
C GLU A 88 -29.30 7.28 0.11
N PRO A 89 -29.10 6.71 -1.09
CA PRO A 89 -28.07 5.70 -1.32
C PRO A 89 -26.68 6.28 -1.08
N LEU A 90 -25.78 5.44 -0.55
CA LEU A 90 -24.36 5.80 -0.42
C LEU A 90 -23.65 5.70 -1.77
N HIS A 91 -22.66 6.56 -2.00
CA HIS A 91 -21.70 6.42 -3.08
C HIS A 91 -20.80 5.20 -2.79
N ALA A 92 -20.91 4.19 -3.66
CA ALA A 92 -20.17 2.95 -3.53
C ALA A 92 -18.67 3.16 -3.78
N LEU A 93 -17.86 2.54 -2.92
CA LEU A 93 -16.42 2.47 -3.06
C LEU A 93 -15.98 1.02 -3.22
N TYR A 94 -14.93 0.81 -4.01
CA TYR A 94 -14.16 -0.43 -4.04
C TYR A 94 -12.73 -0.19 -3.57
N GLN A 95 -12.05 -1.26 -3.16
CA GLN A 95 -10.71 -1.20 -2.58
C GLN A 95 -9.66 -1.69 -3.59
N GLN A 96 -8.56 -0.96 -3.77
CA GLN A 96 -7.34 -1.44 -4.43
C GLN A 96 -6.11 -1.32 -3.54
N SER A 97 -5.45 -2.44 -3.33
CA SER A 97 -4.24 -2.54 -2.50
C SER A 97 -3.02 -2.46 -3.40
N VAL A 98 -2.22 -1.41 -3.23
CA VAL A 98 -0.94 -1.23 -3.92
C VAL A 98 0.20 -1.22 -2.90
N PHE A 99 1.35 -1.76 -3.24
CA PHE A 99 2.45 -1.92 -2.27
C PHE A 99 3.82 -1.77 -2.93
N VAL A 100 4.80 -1.41 -2.10
CA VAL A 100 6.20 -1.31 -2.52
C VAL A 100 6.80 -2.71 -2.63
N THR A 101 7.58 -2.92 -3.67
CA THR A 101 8.34 -4.14 -3.90
C THR A 101 9.84 -3.88 -3.86
N LYS A 102 10.59 -4.82 -3.28
CA LYS A 102 12.06 -4.84 -3.30
C LYS A 102 12.55 -6.03 -4.10
N GLN A 103 13.50 -5.79 -5.01
CA GLN A 103 14.16 -6.87 -5.74
C GLN A 103 14.99 -7.74 -4.79
N ILE A 104 14.84 -9.06 -4.88
CA ILE A 104 15.56 -10.04 -4.04
C ILE A 104 16.47 -10.97 -4.84
N SER A 105 16.29 -11.08 -6.16
CA SER A 105 17.18 -11.85 -7.04
C SER A 105 16.95 -11.51 -8.53
N GLY A 106 17.82 -12.03 -9.39
CA GLY A 106 17.81 -11.80 -10.84
C GLY A 106 18.76 -10.68 -11.27
N PRO A 107 18.77 -10.33 -12.56
CA PRO A 107 19.60 -9.24 -13.09
C PRO A 107 19.18 -7.89 -12.50
N ALA A 108 20.11 -6.93 -12.38
CA ALA A 108 19.77 -5.59 -11.89
C ALA A 108 18.69 -4.93 -12.77
N GLY A 109 17.84 -4.09 -12.16
CA GLY A 109 16.88 -3.26 -12.90
C GLY A 109 15.55 -3.06 -12.20
N SER A 110 14.73 -2.19 -12.78
CA SER A 110 13.35 -1.95 -12.34
C SER A 110 12.38 -2.95 -12.97
N TYR A 111 11.29 -3.26 -12.28
CA TYR A 111 10.26 -4.19 -12.75
C TYR A 111 9.82 -3.86 -14.19
N GLY A 112 9.78 -4.88 -15.05
CA GLY A 112 9.36 -4.76 -16.45
C GLY A 112 10.27 -3.90 -17.36
N LEU A 113 11.35 -3.29 -16.83
CA LEU A 113 12.29 -2.54 -17.64
C LEU A 113 13.23 -3.49 -18.41
N PRO A 114 13.33 -3.38 -19.75
CA PRO A 114 14.29 -4.16 -20.52
C PRO A 114 15.73 -3.97 -20.04
N GLN A 115 16.53 -5.03 -20.02
CA GLN A 115 17.92 -4.97 -19.54
C GLN A 115 18.78 -3.99 -20.36
N LEU A 116 18.48 -3.82 -21.64
CA LEU A 116 19.13 -2.86 -22.54
C LEU A 116 18.89 -1.40 -22.13
N CYS A 117 17.89 -1.13 -21.28
CA CYS A 117 17.52 0.21 -20.83
C CYS A 117 18.10 0.58 -19.46
N LEU A 118 18.88 -0.28 -18.82
CA LEU A 118 19.43 -0.03 -17.47
C LEU A 118 20.34 1.20 -17.43
N ASP A 119 21.20 1.37 -18.43
CA ASP A 119 22.16 2.48 -18.50
C ASP A 119 21.46 3.84 -18.70
N HIS A 120 20.20 3.85 -19.11
CA HIS A 120 19.39 5.06 -19.33
C HIS A 120 18.59 5.50 -18.09
N HIS A 121 18.44 4.62 -17.08
CA HIS A 121 17.67 4.87 -15.86
C HIS A 121 18.53 5.04 -14.60
N LEU A 122 19.87 5.04 -14.72
CA LEU A 122 20.80 5.09 -13.59
C LEU A 122 21.10 6.49 -13.05
N ASP A 123 20.58 7.57 -13.63
CA ASP A 123 20.67 8.89 -13.02
C ASP A 123 19.42 9.72 -13.30
N SER A 124 18.93 10.35 -12.23
CA SER A 124 17.80 11.27 -12.27
C SER A 124 18.05 12.40 -13.29
N HIS A 125 17.00 12.70 -14.06
CA HIS A 125 16.84 13.88 -14.92
C HIS A 125 17.47 13.92 -16.32
N GLN A 126 18.18 12.91 -16.81
CA GLN A 126 18.61 12.92 -18.22
C GLN A 126 18.54 11.54 -18.87
N ILE A 127 17.56 11.35 -19.77
CA ILE A 127 17.63 10.31 -20.80
C ILE A 127 18.85 10.66 -21.66
N LYS A 128 19.97 9.97 -21.41
CA LYS A 128 21.15 10.09 -22.27
C LYS A 128 20.85 9.40 -23.61
N GLY A 129 20.61 10.22 -24.62
CA GLY A 129 20.61 9.86 -26.03
C GLY A 129 19.35 9.12 -26.49
N GLU A 130 18.61 9.72 -27.42
CA GLU A 130 17.79 8.97 -28.36
C GLU A 130 18.71 7.99 -29.10
N GLN A 131 18.74 6.72 -28.68
CA GLN A 131 19.20 5.66 -29.55
C GLN A 131 18.01 5.24 -30.40
N ALA A 132 18.05 5.60 -31.68
CA ALA A 132 17.05 5.20 -32.66
C ALA A 132 17.02 3.67 -32.79
N GLN A 133 16.20 2.98 -31.97
CA GLN A 133 15.60 1.65 -32.19
C GLN A 133 15.16 0.90 -30.90
N HIS A 134 15.27 1.47 -29.69
CA HIS A 134 14.87 0.76 -28.47
C HIS A 134 13.77 1.51 -27.72
N ASP A 135 12.59 0.90 -27.61
CA ASP A 135 11.52 1.37 -26.74
C ASP A 135 11.82 0.92 -25.30
N CYS A 136 12.11 1.87 -24.43
CA CYS A 136 12.29 1.64 -22.99
C CYS A 136 10.99 1.84 -22.20
N SER A 137 9.85 1.90 -22.89
CA SER A 137 8.56 1.79 -22.25
C SER A 137 8.44 0.44 -21.54
N VAL A 138 7.84 0.48 -20.36
CA VAL A 138 7.52 -0.73 -19.61
C VAL A 138 6.11 -1.12 -20.05
N ASP A 139 6.01 -2.05 -21.00
CA ASP A 139 4.73 -2.65 -21.36
C ASP A 139 4.53 -3.95 -20.61
N ILE A 140 3.53 -3.97 -19.73
CA ILE A 140 3.18 -5.13 -18.93
C ILE A 140 1.75 -5.49 -19.29
N GLN A 141 1.56 -6.62 -19.96
CA GLN A 141 0.22 -7.14 -20.25
C GLN A 141 -0.47 -7.58 -18.94
N LEU A 142 -1.76 -7.27 -18.79
CA LEU A 142 -2.49 -7.48 -17.54
C LEU A 142 -2.74 -8.96 -17.24
N GLU A 143 -2.91 -9.80 -18.27
CA GLU A 143 -3.24 -11.21 -18.12
C GLU A 143 -2.14 -12.03 -17.41
N ASP A 144 -0.88 -11.57 -17.47
CA ASP A 144 0.28 -12.26 -16.90
C ASP A 144 0.99 -11.45 -15.79
N TYR A 145 0.34 -10.41 -15.26
CA TYR A 145 0.97 -9.54 -14.26
C TYR A 145 1.19 -10.27 -12.92
N ASP A 146 2.45 -10.43 -12.54
CA ASP A 146 2.86 -10.89 -11.21
C ASP A 146 3.74 -9.80 -10.53
N PRO A 147 3.30 -9.13 -9.46
CA PRO A 147 4.09 -8.11 -8.79
C PRO A 147 5.40 -8.65 -8.17
N TYR A 148 5.56 -9.98 -8.08
CA TYR A 148 6.73 -10.64 -7.50
C TYR A 148 7.70 -11.21 -8.52
N LYS A 149 7.37 -11.18 -9.82
CA LYS A 149 8.23 -11.69 -10.88
C LYS A 149 7.97 -10.97 -12.20
N ASP A 150 9.03 -10.66 -12.94
CA ASP A 150 8.90 -10.16 -14.31
C ASP A 150 9.46 -11.12 -15.36
N GLU A 151 9.22 -10.77 -16.63
CA GLU A 151 9.65 -11.52 -17.81
C GLU A 151 11.18 -11.64 -17.95
N TYR A 152 11.93 -10.73 -17.33
CA TYR A 152 13.40 -10.71 -17.34
C TYR A 152 14.01 -11.60 -16.24
N GLY A 153 13.18 -12.37 -15.54
CA GLY A 153 13.63 -13.31 -14.50
C GLY A 153 13.98 -12.65 -13.17
N ARG A 154 13.62 -11.37 -12.96
CA ARG A 154 13.80 -10.70 -11.66
C ARG A 154 12.70 -11.15 -10.70
N ARG A 155 13.05 -11.27 -9.42
CA ARG A 155 12.10 -11.61 -8.35
C ARG A 155 12.07 -10.54 -7.29
N TYR A 156 10.87 -10.31 -6.76
CA TYR A 156 10.60 -9.26 -5.80
C TYR A 156 9.87 -9.78 -4.56
N THR A 157 9.83 -8.96 -3.51
CA THR A 157 9.05 -9.19 -2.30
C THR A 157 8.35 -7.91 -1.86
N GLY A 158 7.14 -8.03 -1.29
CA GLY A 158 6.43 -6.93 -0.61
C GLY A 158 6.78 -6.79 0.87
N HIS A 159 7.61 -7.70 1.40
CA HIS A 159 8.11 -7.67 2.77
C HIS A 159 9.60 -8.03 2.76
N TRP A 160 10.45 -7.10 3.19
CA TRP A 160 11.90 -7.24 3.06
C TRP A 160 12.64 -6.94 4.35
N ARG A 161 13.92 -7.31 4.41
CA ARG A 161 14.81 -6.94 5.51
C ARG A 161 15.28 -5.51 5.30
N LEU A 162 15.12 -4.68 6.33
CA LEU A 162 15.53 -3.29 6.30
C LEU A 162 17.05 -3.18 6.53
N PRO A 163 17.81 -2.47 5.69
CA PRO A 163 19.22 -2.22 5.94
C PRO A 163 19.40 -1.21 7.08
N PHE A 164 20.60 -1.13 7.63
CA PHE A 164 20.98 -0.03 8.51
C PHE A 164 21.08 1.27 7.71
N GLY A 165 20.51 2.36 8.24
CA GLY A 165 20.44 3.68 7.61
C GLY A 165 19.29 3.83 6.62
N ASN A 166 19.49 4.73 5.65
CA ASN A 166 18.45 5.16 4.72
C ASN A 166 18.20 4.13 3.61
N GLU A 167 16.92 3.89 3.33
CA GLU A 167 16.48 3.14 2.15
C GLU A 167 15.29 3.84 1.50
N ARG A 168 15.41 4.07 0.19
CA ARG A 168 14.34 4.61 -0.65
C ARG A 168 14.02 3.62 -1.76
N LEU A 169 12.75 3.25 -1.88
CA LEU A 169 12.27 2.35 -2.92
C LEU A 169 11.16 3.03 -3.71
N ASN A 170 11.16 2.80 -5.03
CA ASN A 170 10.13 3.23 -5.95
C ASN A 170 9.53 1.99 -6.63
N THR A 171 8.20 1.91 -6.68
CA THR A 171 7.51 0.80 -7.33
C THR A 171 6.44 1.36 -8.27
N ASP A 172 6.51 1.00 -9.54
CA ASP A 172 5.40 1.23 -10.48
C ASP A 172 4.22 0.36 -10.03
N VAL A 173 3.14 1.01 -9.64
CA VAL A 173 1.91 0.36 -9.13
C VAL A 173 0.75 0.49 -10.10
N THR A 174 1.00 0.98 -11.33
CA THR A 174 -0.05 1.20 -12.35
C THR A 174 -0.88 -0.07 -12.58
N LYS A 175 -0.20 -1.22 -12.71
CA LYS A 175 -0.84 -2.53 -12.91
C LYS A 175 -1.44 -3.11 -11.62
N MET A 176 -0.95 -2.73 -10.44
CA MET A 176 -1.60 -3.09 -9.17
C MET A 176 -2.89 -2.30 -8.95
N LEU A 177 -2.91 -1.02 -9.36
CA LEU A 177 -4.07 -0.16 -9.28
C LEU A 177 -5.17 -0.61 -10.24
N ASN A 178 -4.76 -1.04 -11.44
CA ASN A 178 -5.60 -1.67 -12.47
C ASN A 178 -6.92 -0.91 -12.69
N LEU A 179 -6.83 0.36 -13.06
CA LEU A 179 -8.01 1.18 -13.34
C LEU A 179 -8.67 0.75 -14.65
N GLU A 180 -9.94 0.34 -14.59
CA GLU A 180 -10.73 0.02 -15.79
C GLU A 180 -11.25 1.27 -16.52
N LYS A 181 -11.38 2.38 -15.77
CA LYS A 181 -11.84 3.71 -16.18
C LYS A 181 -11.23 4.77 -15.26
N ASP A 182 -11.28 6.02 -15.66
CA ASP A 182 -10.95 7.14 -14.78
C ASP A 182 -11.84 7.09 -13.53
N SER A 183 -11.24 7.38 -12.38
CA SER A 183 -11.89 7.27 -11.08
C SER A 183 -11.38 8.33 -10.11
N ARG A 184 -11.85 8.28 -8.86
CA ARG A 184 -11.44 9.16 -7.78
C ARG A 184 -11.16 8.37 -6.52
N ILE A 185 -10.03 8.65 -5.87
CA ILE A 185 -9.70 8.10 -4.56
C ILE A 185 -10.36 8.96 -3.48
N HIS A 186 -11.25 8.38 -2.69
CA HIS A 186 -12.00 9.07 -1.64
C HIS A 186 -11.48 8.79 -0.24
N MET A 187 -10.79 7.67 -0.03
CA MET A 187 -10.08 7.37 1.20
C MET A 187 -8.75 6.67 0.91
N ILE A 188 -7.71 7.02 1.68
CA ILE A 188 -6.43 6.30 1.69
C ILE A 188 -6.08 5.95 3.12
N SER A 189 -5.84 4.67 3.37
CA SER A 189 -5.16 4.19 4.57
C SER A 189 -3.86 3.49 4.19
N VAL A 190 -2.93 3.36 5.15
CA VAL A 190 -1.62 2.79 4.87
C VAL A 190 -1.25 1.77 5.95
N HIS A 191 -0.42 0.81 5.57
CA HIS A 191 0.24 -0.06 6.50
C HIS A 191 1.75 0.07 6.31
N LEU A 192 2.42 0.43 7.39
CA LEU A 192 3.86 0.64 7.44
C LEU A 192 4.44 -0.17 8.60
N HIS A 193 5.63 -0.71 8.37
CA HIS A 193 6.49 -1.21 9.44
C HIS A 193 7.29 -0.07 10.11
N PRO A 194 7.85 -0.29 11.31
CA PRO A 194 8.71 0.69 12.00
C PRO A 194 9.84 1.25 11.12
N PHE A 195 10.37 2.41 11.51
CA PHE A 195 11.40 3.18 10.79
C PHE A 195 10.97 3.87 9.48
N ALA A 196 9.71 3.77 9.08
CA ALA A 196 9.19 4.54 7.94
C ALA A 196 9.24 6.06 8.22
N LYS A 197 9.76 6.82 7.26
CA LYS A 197 9.88 8.29 7.32
C LYS A 197 8.95 8.99 6.35
N ALA A 198 8.77 8.43 5.16
CA ALA A 198 7.85 8.95 4.16
C ALA A 198 7.23 7.82 3.35
N PHE A 199 5.99 8.03 2.93
CA PHE A 199 5.31 7.16 2.00
C PHE A 199 4.34 7.97 1.14
N SER A 200 4.51 7.91 -0.18
CA SER A 200 3.76 8.76 -1.10
C SER A 200 3.32 8.03 -2.36
N LEU A 201 2.23 8.51 -2.95
CA LEU A 201 1.70 8.10 -4.25
C LEU A 201 1.88 9.25 -5.25
N TRP A 202 2.48 8.92 -6.39
CA TRP A 202 2.77 9.86 -7.48
C TRP A 202 2.07 9.44 -8.75
N ASP A 203 1.60 10.44 -9.49
CA ASP A 203 1.21 10.34 -10.90
C ASP A 203 2.39 10.84 -11.73
N THR A 204 3.09 9.92 -12.38
CA THR A 204 4.30 10.26 -13.15
C THR A 204 3.98 10.72 -14.57
N THR A 205 2.77 10.49 -15.06
CA THR A 205 2.31 11.05 -16.34
C THR A 205 2.07 12.55 -16.20
N ALA A 206 1.45 12.97 -15.09
CA ALA A 206 1.17 14.37 -14.79
C ALA A 206 2.29 15.10 -14.01
N ASP A 207 3.38 14.39 -13.66
CA ASP A 207 4.45 14.88 -12.78
C ASP A 207 3.93 15.53 -11.49
N SER A 208 3.07 14.79 -10.77
CA SER A 208 2.43 15.31 -9.57
C SER A 208 2.36 14.30 -8.42
N MET A 209 2.59 14.77 -7.21
CA MET A 209 2.36 13.98 -6.00
C MET A 209 0.88 14.03 -5.65
N LEU A 210 0.23 12.87 -5.65
CA LEU A 210 -1.19 12.75 -5.33
C LEU A 210 -1.44 12.72 -3.82
N TYR A 211 -0.58 12.03 -3.08
CA TYR A 211 -0.72 11.86 -1.64
C TYR A 211 0.63 11.62 -0.96
N ALA A 212 0.80 12.18 0.24
CA ALA A 212 1.87 11.86 1.16
C ALA A 212 1.26 11.50 2.52
N ALA A 213 1.67 10.37 3.08
CA ALA A 213 1.19 9.92 4.37
C ALA A 213 1.73 10.80 5.50
N GLU A 214 0.85 11.24 6.39
CA GLU A 214 1.23 11.89 7.65
C GLU A 214 1.65 10.80 8.65
N ILE A 215 2.94 10.72 8.98
CA ILE A 215 3.50 9.67 9.83
C ILE A 215 4.01 10.29 11.13
N PHE A 216 3.50 9.80 12.26
CA PHE A 216 3.94 10.23 13.60
C PHE A 216 4.58 9.03 14.30
N PRO A 217 5.91 8.85 14.18
CA PRO A 217 6.60 7.73 14.79
C PRO A 217 6.69 7.91 16.31
N LYS A 218 6.81 6.79 17.04
CA LYS A 218 7.11 6.81 18.47
C LYS A 218 8.54 7.33 18.72
N GLU A 219 8.77 7.91 19.90
CA GLU A 219 10.09 8.43 20.31
C GLU A 219 11.21 7.38 20.24
N ASP A 220 10.90 6.11 20.52
CA ASP A 220 11.89 5.03 20.47
C ASP A 220 12.07 4.43 19.07
N GLY A 221 11.34 4.92 18.06
CA GLY A 221 11.44 4.50 16.66
C GLY A 221 10.72 3.18 16.34
N PHE A 222 10.20 2.46 17.34
CA PHE A 222 9.55 1.16 17.20
C PHE A 222 8.03 1.31 17.12
N GLY A 223 7.53 1.67 15.95
CA GLY A 223 6.11 1.81 15.64
C GLY A 223 5.66 3.27 15.55
N PHE A 224 4.36 3.48 15.66
CA PHE A 224 3.73 4.77 15.37
C PHE A 224 2.75 5.18 16.47
N ASP A 225 2.77 6.45 16.85
CA ASP A 225 1.72 7.05 17.68
C ASP A 225 0.45 7.23 16.84
N SER A 226 0.60 7.71 15.60
CA SER A 226 -0.48 7.79 14.63
C SER A 226 0.05 7.77 13.19
N ILE A 227 -0.80 7.32 12.26
CA ILE A 227 -0.61 7.54 10.83
C ILE A 227 -1.91 8.12 10.26
N GLY A 228 -1.82 9.20 9.50
CA GLY A 228 -2.97 9.90 8.92
C GLY A 228 -3.73 9.06 7.90
N VAL A 229 -5.06 9.17 7.92
CA VAL A 229 -5.97 8.56 6.94
C VAL A 229 -6.55 9.68 6.09
N TYR A 230 -6.26 9.68 4.80
CA TYR A 230 -6.86 10.64 3.87
C TYR A 230 -8.34 10.32 3.67
N LYS A 231 -9.19 11.36 3.65
CA LYS A 231 -10.62 11.26 3.38
C LYS A 231 -11.11 12.52 2.68
N SER A 232 -11.88 12.38 1.60
CA SER A 232 -12.47 13.50 0.89
C SER A 232 -13.74 13.10 0.13
N THR A 233 -14.76 13.96 0.19
CA THR A 233 -15.97 13.80 -0.65
C THR A 233 -15.73 14.20 -2.10
N THR A 234 -14.75 15.07 -2.38
CA THR A 234 -14.33 15.43 -3.76
C THR A 234 -13.38 14.39 -4.36
N GLY A 235 -12.54 13.77 -3.54
CA GLY A 235 -11.58 12.75 -3.95
C GLY A 235 -10.41 13.27 -4.79
N ILE A 236 -9.38 12.43 -4.93
CA ILE A 236 -8.20 12.67 -5.80
C ILE A 236 -8.48 12.02 -7.16
N PRO A 237 -8.43 12.75 -8.29
CA PRO A 237 -8.62 12.15 -9.60
C PRO A 237 -7.46 11.20 -9.93
N VAL A 238 -7.81 10.05 -10.52
CA VAL A 238 -6.87 9.10 -11.11
C VAL A 238 -7.40 8.63 -12.46
N TYR A 239 -6.51 8.45 -13.41
CA TYR A 239 -6.81 8.28 -14.83
C TYR A 239 -6.29 6.94 -15.32
N LYS A 240 -7.06 6.27 -16.17
CA LYS A 240 -6.76 4.92 -16.65
C LYS A 240 -5.44 4.84 -17.42
N ASP A 241 -5.12 5.89 -18.17
CA ASP A 241 -3.98 5.98 -19.07
C ASP A 241 -2.74 6.62 -18.42
N HIS A 242 -2.81 6.94 -17.13
CA HIS A 242 -1.70 7.47 -16.37
C HIS A 242 -0.85 6.38 -15.70
N ARG A 243 0.39 6.74 -15.37
CA ARG A 243 1.34 5.89 -14.65
C ARG A 243 1.47 6.33 -13.19
N TYR A 244 1.49 5.35 -12.29
CA TYR A 244 1.49 5.57 -10.85
C TYR A 244 2.69 4.90 -10.17
N VAL A 245 3.34 5.63 -9.28
CA VAL A 245 4.48 5.14 -8.51
C VAL A 245 4.25 5.34 -7.02
N LEU A 246 4.48 4.29 -6.25
CA LEU A 246 4.69 4.41 -4.81
C LEU A 246 6.15 4.69 -4.51
N VAL A 247 6.38 5.62 -3.57
CA VAL A 247 7.71 5.95 -3.05
C VAL A 247 7.69 5.76 -1.54
N SER A 248 8.54 4.87 -1.02
CA SER A 248 8.74 4.71 0.43
C SER A 248 10.16 5.07 0.82
N GLU A 249 10.29 5.72 1.98
CA GLU A 249 11.56 6.06 2.60
C GLU A 249 11.58 5.54 4.04
N TYR A 250 12.61 4.79 4.37
CA TYR A 250 12.89 4.25 5.69
C TYR A 250 14.27 4.72 6.15
N ASP A 251 14.43 4.89 7.46
CA ASP A 251 15.71 5.21 8.09
C ASP A 251 15.85 4.38 9.38
N CYS A 252 16.58 3.26 9.26
CA CYS A 252 16.78 2.33 10.36
C CYS A 252 18.00 2.72 11.18
N SER A 253 17.79 3.13 12.42
CA SER A 253 18.86 3.47 13.36
C SER A 253 19.40 2.28 14.14
N ASP A 254 18.86 1.07 13.94
CA ASP A 254 19.27 -0.14 14.65
C ASP A 254 20.06 -1.07 13.73
N SER A 255 21.33 -1.32 14.08
CA SER A 255 22.22 -2.20 13.34
C SER A 255 21.94 -3.68 13.53
N THR A 256 21.01 -4.04 14.42
CA THR A 256 20.53 -5.42 14.50
C THR A 256 19.81 -5.75 13.20
N PHE A 257 20.34 -6.74 12.49
CA PHE A 257 19.82 -7.16 11.20
C PHE A 257 18.48 -7.94 11.33
N SER A 258 17.61 -7.60 12.28
CA SER A 258 16.34 -8.30 12.54
C SER A 258 15.11 -7.58 12.01
N HIS A 259 15.25 -6.31 11.62
CA HIS A 259 14.10 -5.49 11.23
C HIS A 259 13.66 -5.74 9.80
N THR A 260 12.34 -5.68 9.61
CA THR A 260 11.71 -5.87 8.31
C THR A 260 10.84 -4.68 7.98
N ALA A 261 10.68 -4.43 6.68
CA ALA A 261 9.86 -3.37 6.16
C ALA A 261 8.77 -3.93 5.22
N MET A 262 7.64 -3.24 5.21
CA MET A 262 6.51 -3.40 4.32
C MET A 262 5.82 -2.04 4.24
N ALA A 263 5.47 -1.62 3.02
CA ALA A 263 4.73 -0.40 2.78
C ALA A 263 3.57 -0.67 1.82
N VAL A 264 2.34 -0.54 2.31
CA VAL A 264 1.11 -0.82 1.58
C VAL A 264 0.19 0.39 1.67
N MET A 265 -0.44 0.75 0.56
CA MET A 265 -1.48 1.76 0.49
C MET A 265 -2.80 1.10 0.07
N TYR A 266 -3.83 1.28 0.89
CA TYR A 266 -5.19 0.85 0.61
C TYR A 266 -5.97 2.05 0.07
N LEU A 267 -6.27 1.99 -1.22
CA LEU A 267 -7.00 3.04 -1.94
C LEU A 267 -8.46 2.64 -2.02
N PHE A 268 -9.37 3.55 -1.66
CA PHE A 268 -10.81 3.34 -1.82
C PHE A 268 -11.32 4.28 -2.91
N LEU A 269 -11.70 3.70 -4.03
CA LEU A 269 -12.03 4.38 -5.28
C LEU A 269 -13.53 4.33 -5.57
N SER A 270 -14.05 5.30 -6.32
CA SER A 270 -15.44 5.29 -6.80
C SER A 270 -15.69 4.12 -7.74
N GLU A 271 -16.74 3.33 -7.47
CA GLU A 271 -17.23 2.29 -8.40
C GLU A 271 -17.74 2.83 -9.74
#